data_AF-A0A2V3YM17-F1
#
_entry.id   AF-A0A2V3YM17-F1
#
_cell.length_a   1.000
_cell.length_b   1.000
_cell.length_c   1.000
_cell.angle_alpha   90.00
_cell.angle_beta   90.00
_cell.angle_gamma   90.00
#
_symmetry.space_group_name_H-M   'P 1'
#
loop_
_entity.id
_entity.type
_entity.pdbx_description
1 polymer ?
#
loop_
_entity_poly.entity_id
_entity_poly.type
_entity_poly.pdbx_seq_one_letter_code
_entity_poly.pdbx_strand_id
1 'polypeptide(L)'
;METEKLIEMEAVRAIFSSGEDGKLTEGGRQLLSAMEEVSFRPGEELMRCGEPGDDGMYLILEGKADVLDSGGKPINVPMTSGSIVGEMALIRDEPRGATVKAVTEVVCAHLSKDQFEEAARENKKLYGALLNLAYKKTTGLVEEQARLHSELEIAARIQTGLLRHDFTEIEKKLGVRISAFMKPAKEVGGDFYDVFLISERRACVVMADVSGKGVPAAMFMAMAKTHIKNYGMLDMALPELMYRVNNRLCEDNPEEMFVTAFVGIIDMDREVMAFVNAGHNRPYLAQENGPFKQLACCSDLVFGLWEEQKYREQTVEFKRGSWLFLYTDGVTEAEDETEAMFGDDRLCETLNRRLLEMDAERFSGGVYGDLERFVGNAGQTDDITMLCLTAPARKILLRTVPASLDYMDGLIEELDRYLREGECPPEVMTELEISLEEIFTNITSYAYEKECGELSLGCCLEQGSGEFTMQFKDWGIPFDPVKKRDPDLTIPFDERPIGGLGIYMVKKFADEVEYEYRDGCNILTVRKKIHS
;
A
#
# COMPACT_ATOMS: atom_id res chain seq x y z
N MET A 1 -0.69 16.23 59.92
CA MET A 1 0.15 15.37 59.06
C MET A 1 1.60 15.62 59.43
N GLU A 2 2.44 14.58 59.54
CA GLU A 2 3.88 14.77 59.79
C GLU A 2 4.58 15.09 58.46
N THR A 3 5.11 16.31 58.33
CA THR A 3 5.83 16.77 57.12
C THR A 3 6.98 15.82 56.74
N GLU A 4 7.61 15.16 57.74
CA GLU A 4 8.66 14.17 57.51
C GLU A 4 8.15 12.94 56.75
N LYS A 5 6.92 12.48 57.02
CA LYS A 5 6.30 11.35 56.32
C LYS A 5 6.03 11.66 54.85
N LEU A 6 5.57 12.88 54.54
CA LEU A 6 5.42 13.34 53.14
C LEU A 6 6.77 13.43 52.44
N ILE A 7 7.79 13.95 53.11
CA ILE A 7 9.15 14.09 52.58
C ILE A 7 9.76 12.73 52.22
N GLU A 8 9.36 11.63 52.87
CA GLU A 8 9.86 10.28 52.56
C GLU A 8 9.21 9.65 51.33
N MET A 9 8.08 10.16 50.85
CA MET A 9 7.43 9.62 49.66
C MET A 9 8.24 9.94 48.40
N GLU A 10 8.52 8.91 47.61
CA GLU A 10 9.32 9.01 46.39
C GLU A 10 8.74 10.01 45.38
N ALA A 11 7.42 10.00 45.21
CA ALA A 11 6.73 10.95 44.34
C ALA A 11 6.87 12.41 44.82
N VAL A 12 6.77 12.65 46.14
CA VAL A 12 6.96 13.98 46.74
C VAL A 12 8.40 14.45 46.53
N ARG A 13 9.39 13.57 46.71
CA ARG A 13 10.80 13.89 46.45
C ARG A 13 11.07 14.19 44.98
N ALA A 14 10.53 13.40 44.05
CA ALA A 14 10.71 13.63 42.61
C ALA A 14 10.22 15.03 42.19
N ILE A 15 9.12 15.45 42.81
CA ILE A 15 8.49 16.75 42.57
C ILE A 15 9.28 17.90 43.19
N PHE A 16 9.51 17.87 44.51
CA PHE A 16 9.98 19.03 45.30
C PHE A 16 11.51 19.08 45.54
N SER A 17 12.27 18.13 45.02
CA SER A 17 13.75 18.14 45.06
C SER A 17 14.38 19.10 44.05
N SER A 18 15.50 19.70 44.44
CA SER A 18 16.40 20.45 43.56
C SER A 18 17.60 19.60 43.15
N GLY A 19 17.74 19.35 41.84
CA GLY A 19 18.95 18.77 41.24
C GLY A 19 19.24 17.30 41.62
N GLU A 20 20.35 16.79 41.09
CA GLU A 20 20.81 15.38 41.20
C GLU A 20 21.07 14.91 42.65
N ASP A 21 21.18 15.83 43.62
CA ASP A 21 21.49 15.53 45.03
C ASP A 21 20.26 15.08 45.86
N GLY A 22 19.05 15.10 45.29
CA GLY A 22 17.82 14.60 45.93
C GLY A 22 17.33 15.39 47.16
N LYS A 23 17.93 16.55 47.48
CA LYS A 23 17.51 17.40 48.60
C LYS A 23 16.29 18.25 48.21
N LEU A 24 15.27 18.30 49.08
CA LEU A 24 14.12 19.20 48.91
C LEU A 24 14.56 20.66 48.91
N THR A 25 13.95 21.43 48.01
CA THR A 25 14.04 22.89 48.06
C THR A 25 13.42 23.44 49.34
N GLU A 26 13.96 24.55 49.83
CA GLU A 26 13.41 25.29 50.99
C GLU A 26 11.92 25.64 50.78
N GLY A 27 11.56 26.09 49.57
CA GLY A 27 10.18 26.35 49.18
C GLY A 27 9.32 25.08 49.14
N GLY A 28 9.86 23.96 48.65
CA GLY A 28 9.15 22.68 48.66
C GLY A 28 8.84 22.17 50.07
N ARG A 29 9.77 22.31 51.03
CA ARG A 29 9.50 21.97 52.44
C ARG A 29 8.42 22.84 53.06
N GLN A 30 8.44 24.15 52.81
CA GLN A 30 7.41 25.07 53.31
C GLN A 30 6.04 24.77 52.71
N LEU A 31 5.97 24.46 51.42
CA LEU A 31 4.72 24.12 50.74
C LEU A 31 4.12 22.82 51.30
N LEU A 32 4.96 21.79 51.53
CA LEU A 32 4.51 20.55 52.17
C LEU A 32 4.10 20.74 53.63
N SER A 33 4.73 21.66 54.37
CA SER A 33 4.34 21.96 55.75
C SER A 33 3.03 22.74 55.86
N ALA A 34 2.62 23.43 54.79
CA ALA A 34 1.36 24.14 54.72
C ALA A 34 0.18 23.23 54.30
N MET A 35 0.47 22.00 53.86
CA MET A 35 -0.55 21.03 53.44
C MET A 35 -1.19 20.31 54.63
N GLU A 36 -2.48 20.06 54.52
CA GLU A 36 -3.25 19.23 55.45
C GLU A 36 -3.72 17.93 54.80
N GLU A 37 -3.99 16.91 55.62
CA GLU A 37 -4.42 15.61 55.11
C GLU A 37 -5.95 15.60 55.00
N VAL A 38 -6.47 15.24 53.82
CA VAL A 38 -7.90 15.13 53.51
C VAL A 38 -8.16 13.78 52.85
N SER A 39 -9.26 13.13 53.21
CA SER A 39 -9.65 11.83 52.66
C SER A 39 -10.98 11.92 51.93
N PHE A 40 -11.07 11.27 50.77
CA PHE A 40 -12.27 11.17 49.94
C PHE A 40 -12.69 9.72 49.82
N ARG A 41 -13.99 9.46 49.97
CA ARG A 41 -14.58 8.13 49.80
C ARG A 41 -14.77 7.80 48.31
N PRO A 42 -14.85 6.51 47.95
CA PRO A 42 -15.23 6.12 46.59
C PRO A 42 -16.49 6.85 46.12
N GLY A 43 -16.39 7.52 44.99
CA GLY A 43 -17.47 8.29 44.37
C GLY A 43 -17.54 9.77 44.76
N GLU A 44 -16.76 10.23 45.74
CA GLU A 44 -16.65 11.66 46.06
C GLU A 44 -15.78 12.39 45.02
N GLU A 45 -16.12 13.64 44.73
CA GLU A 45 -15.38 14.49 43.81
C GLU A 45 -14.38 15.33 44.61
N LEU A 46 -13.10 15.25 44.25
CA LEU A 46 -12.03 16.07 44.81
C LEU A 46 -12.16 17.52 44.34
N MET A 47 -12.59 17.71 43.10
CA MET A 47 -12.87 19.01 42.48
C MET A 47 -13.76 18.81 41.26
N ARG A 48 -14.53 19.83 40.88
CA ARG A 48 -15.50 19.77 39.77
C ARG A 48 -15.16 20.75 38.66
N CYS A 49 -15.29 20.31 37.41
CA CYS A 49 -15.11 21.16 36.22
C CYS A 49 -15.99 22.41 36.30
N GLY A 50 -15.40 23.57 35.97
CA GLY A 50 -16.09 24.88 35.96
C GLY A 50 -16.19 25.57 37.33
N GLU A 51 -15.88 24.89 38.43
CA GLU A 51 -15.76 25.57 39.73
C GLU A 51 -14.50 26.47 39.78
N PRO A 52 -14.48 27.52 40.61
CA PRO A 52 -13.28 28.32 40.81
C PRO A 52 -12.17 27.52 41.48
N GLY A 53 -10.92 27.93 41.29
CA GLY A 53 -9.73 27.31 41.89
C GLY A 53 -9.53 27.57 43.39
N ASP A 54 -10.54 28.10 44.09
CA ASP A 54 -10.40 28.64 45.45
C ASP A 54 -10.19 27.55 46.50
N ASP A 55 -10.70 26.34 46.24
CA ASP A 55 -10.43 25.16 47.07
C ASP A 55 -8.98 24.66 46.95
N GLY A 56 -8.15 25.23 46.07
CA GLY A 56 -6.70 24.99 46.06
C GLY A 56 -6.24 23.73 45.31
N MET A 57 -5.18 23.08 45.77
CA MET A 57 -4.57 21.94 45.09
C MET A 57 -4.49 20.70 45.96
N TYR A 58 -4.52 19.52 45.32
CA TYR A 58 -4.46 18.23 45.98
C TYR A 58 -3.29 17.41 45.41
N LEU A 59 -2.51 16.83 46.31
CA LEU A 59 -1.51 15.82 46.02
C LEU A 59 -2.02 14.48 46.54
N ILE A 60 -2.26 13.53 45.65
CA ILE A 60 -2.73 12.19 46.03
C ILE A 60 -1.58 11.44 46.70
N LEU A 61 -1.82 10.95 47.91
CA LEU A 61 -0.88 10.15 48.70
C LEU A 61 -1.19 8.66 48.57
N GLU A 62 -2.46 8.30 48.61
CA GLU A 62 -2.93 6.93 48.50
C GLU A 62 -4.27 6.89 47.75
N GLY A 63 -4.55 5.75 47.10
CA GLY A 63 -5.80 5.55 46.35
C GLY A 63 -5.71 5.87 44.86
N LYS A 64 -6.87 5.79 44.19
CA LYS A 64 -7.05 6.03 42.76
C LYS A 64 -8.22 6.98 42.52
N ALA A 65 -8.05 7.90 41.58
CA ALA A 65 -9.09 8.79 41.11
C ALA A 65 -9.14 8.82 39.56
N ASP A 66 -10.32 9.07 39.03
CA ASP A 66 -10.57 9.28 37.61
C ASP A 66 -10.71 10.77 37.31
N VAL A 67 -10.29 11.16 36.11
CA VAL A 67 -10.49 12.51 35.59
C VAL A 67 -11.65 12.47 34.59
N LEU A 68 -12.59 13.40 34.68
CA LEU A 68 -13.74 13.53 33.80
C LEU A 68 -13.68 14.88 33.09
N ASP A 69 -14.00 14.91 31.79
CA ASP A 69 -14.13 16.15 31.02
C ASP A 69 -15.39 16.94 31.39
N SER A 70 -15.62 18.07 30.71
CA SER A 70 -16.80 18.92 30.92
C SER A 70 -18.13 18.23 30.56
N GLY A 71 -18.10 17.16 29.77
CA GLY A 71 -19.24 16.31 29.45
C GLY A 71 -19.42 15.12 30.40
N GLY A 72 -18.55 14.97 31.41
CA GLY A 72 -18.57 13.85 32.35
C GLY A 72 -17.98 12.55 31.79
N LYS A 73 -17.30 12.60 30.64
CA LYS A 73 -16.64 11.44 30.05
C LYS A 73 -15.26 11.22 30.70
N PRO A 74 -14.89 9.97 31.04
CA PRO A 74 -13.57 9.67 31.56
C PRO A 74 -12.47 10.05 30.57
N ILE A 75 -11.50 10.82 31.06
CA ILE A 75 -10.21 11.04 30.43
C ILE A 75 -9.29 9.97 31.02
N ASN A 76 -8.81 9.03 30.20
CA ASN A 76 -8.00 7.87 30.63
C ASN A 76 -6.58 8.27 31.10
N VAL A 77 -6.49 9.14 32.11
CA VAL A 77 -5.25 9.50 32.79
C VAL A 77 -5.37 8.98 34.23
N PRO A 78 -4.69 7.87 34.58
CA PRO A 78 -4.79 7.32 35.93
C PRO A 78 -4.20 8.32 36.94
N MET A 79 -5.01 8.79 37.88
CA MET A 79 -4.54 9.58 39.02
C MET A 79 -4.28 8.65 40.20
N THR A 80 -3.03 8.57 40.64
CA THR A 80 -2.58 7.66 41.70
C THR A 80 -1.67 8.41 42.68
N SER A 81 -1.13 7.71 43.69
CA SER A 81 -0.10 8.26 44.58
C SER A 81 0.98 9.02 43.79
N GLY A 82 1.19 10.29 44.14
CA GLY A 82 2.11 11.22 43.48
C GLY A 82 1.47 12.17 42.48
N SER A 83 0.23 11.92 42.04
CA SER A 83 -0.49 12.80 41.13
C SER A 83 -0.90 14.09 41.83
N ILE A 84 -0.68 15.22 41.16
CA ILE A 84 -1.10 16.53 41.61
C ILE A 84 -2.20 17.04 40.71
N VAL A 85 -3.25 17.57 41.34
CA VAL A 85 -4.41 18.12 40.66
C VAL A 85 -4.78 19.48 41.24
N GLY A 86 -5.28 20.36 40.38
CA GLY A 86 -5.75 21.69 40.79
C GLY A 86 -4.70 22.80 40.86
N GLU A 87 -3.43 22.47 40.60
CA GLU A 87 -2.31 23.40 40.65
C GLU A 87 -2.44 24.55 39.63
N MET A 88 -3.05 24.29 38.46
CA MET A 88 -3.21 25.29 37.41
C MET A 88 -4.29 26.32 37.73
N ALA A 89 -5.43 25.87 38.28
CA ALA A 89 -6.49 26.77 38.73
C ALA A 89 -5.98 27.68 39.87
N LEU A 90 -5.15 27.12 40.77
CA LEU A 90 -4.50 27.86 41.84
C LEU A 90 -3.49 28.90 41.33
N ILE A 91 -2.70 28.59 40.29
CA ILE A 91 -1.66 29.50 39.76
C ILE A 91 -2.25 30.59 38.85
N ARG A 92 -3.23 30.26 38.02
CA ARG A 92 -3.73 31.12 36.93
C ARG A 92 -5.02 31.85 37.26
N ASP A 93 -5.66 31.52 38.38
CA ASP A 93 -6.99 32.02 38.75
C ASP A 93 -8.04 31.72 37.67
N GLU A 94 -7.93 30.54 37.07
CA GLU A 94 -8.83 30.02 36.03
C GLU A 94 -9.79 28.98 36.63
N PRO A 95 -11.01 28.79 36.07
CA PRO A 95 -11.89 27.70 36.48
C PRO A 95 -11.25 26.31 36.31
N ARG A 96 -11.69 25.35 37.11
CA ARG A 96 -11.28 23.94 37.01
C ARG A 96 -11.54 23.40 35.61
N GLY A 97 -10.50 22.89 34.94
CA GLY A 97 -10.62 22.35 33.59
C GLY A 97 -11.22 20.94 33.51
N ALA A 98 -11.32 20.23 34.64
CA ALA A 98 -11.83 18.86 34.71
C ALA A 98 -12.39 18.55 36.10
N THR A 99 -13.27 17.54 36.18
CA THR A 99 -13.72 16.96 37.44
C THR A 99 -12.81 15.80 37.82
N VAL A 100 -12.39 15.69 39.07
CA VAL A 100 -11.62 14.53 39.56
C VAL A 100 -12.42 13.81 40.62
N LYS A 101 -12.64 12.51 40.42
CA LYS A 101 -13.54 11.69 41.24
C LYS A 101 -12.81 10.48 41.80
N ALA A 102 -12.92 10.26 43.10
CA ALA A 102 -12.32 9.13 43.78
C ALA A 102 -12.95 7.81 43.30
N VAL A 103 -12.10 6.86 42.89
CA VAL A 103 -12.50 5.50 42.50
C VAL A 103 -12.39 4.55 43.71
N THR A 104 -11.31 4.70 44.47
CA THR A 104 -11.12 4.05 45.77
C THR A 104 -11.27 5.07 46.89
N GLU A 105 -11.03 4.68 48.14
CA GLU A 105 -10.68 5.65 49.16
C GLU A 105 -9.38 6.34 48.73
N VAL A 106 -9.37 7.67 48.74
CA VAL A 106 -8.26 8.51 48.29
C VAL A 106 -7.82 9.39 49.45
N VAL A 107 -6.55 9.33 49.81
CA VAL A 107 -5.94 10.21 50.81
C VAL A 107 -5.09 11.22 50.08
N CYS A 108 -5.29 12.51 50.36
CA CYS A 108 -4.61 13.62 49.74
C CYS A 108 -3.92 14.52 50.78
N ALA A 109 -2.78 15.09 50.38
CA ALA A 109 -2.29 16.33 50.95
C ALA A 109 -2.93 17.51 50.21
N HIS A 110 -3.67 18.34 50.91
CA HIS A 110 -4.45 19.46 50.40
C HIS A 110 -3.80 20.78 50.80
N LEU A 111 -3.72 21.71 49.86
CA LEU A 111 -3.25 23.07 50.08
C LEU A 111 -4.30 24.05 49.55
N SER A 112 -4.99 24.76 50.45
CA SER A 112 -5.98 25.76 50.07
C SER A 112 -5.31 27.01 49.47
N LYS A 113 -6.09 27.83 48.75
CA LYS A 113 -5.61 29.09 48.18
C LYS A 113 -5.09 30.05 49.26
N ASP A 114 -5.82 30.18 50.36
CA ASP A 114 -5.42 31.03 51.49
C ASP A 114 -4.10 30.56 52.12
N GLN A 115 -3.94 29.24 52.35
CA GLN A 115 -2.70 28.65 52.87
C GLN A 115 -1.53 28.89 51.92
N PHE A 116 -1.76 28.75 50.61
CA PHE A 116 -0.75 29.03 49.62
C PHE A 116 -0.35 30.52 49.59
N GLU A 117 -1.32 31.44 49.60
CA GLU A 117 -1.05 32.88 49.59
C GLU A 117 -0.36 33.38 50.87
N GLU A 118 -0.69 32.80 52.02
CA GLU A 118 0.01 33.06 53.29
C GLU A 118 1.46 32.57 53.23
N ALA A 119 1.68 31.31 52.86
CA ALA A 119 3.02 30.74 52.73
C ALA A 119 3.86 31.46 51.65
N ALA A 120 3.23 31.91 50.56
CA ALA A 120 3.90 32.64 49.48
C ALA A 120 4.22 34.10 49.85
N ARG A 121 3.47 34.72 50.78
CA ARG A 121 3.82 36.03 51.35
C ARG A 121 5.10 35.95 52.19
N GLU A 122 5.26 34.86 52.95
CA GLU A 122 6.46 34.62 53.76
C GLU A 122 7.68 34.25 52.90
N ASN A 123 7.47 33.51 51.81
CA ASN A 123 8.53 33.13 50.88
C ASN A 123 8.08 33.23 49.42
N LYS A 124 8.45 34.32 48.73
CA LYS A 124 8.14 34.51 47.30
C LYS A 124 8.68 33.40 46.38
N LYS A 125 9.65 32.59 46.84
CA LYS A 125 10.14 31.43 46.07
C LYS A 125 9.11 30.29 45.98
N LEU A 126 8.03 30.32 46.77
CA LEU A 126 6.95 29.31 46.72
C LEU A 126 6.25 29.30 45.35
N TYR A 127 6.00 30.48 44.77
CA TYR A 127 5.47 30.60 43.40
C TYR A 127 6.40 29.92 42.38
N GLY A 128 7.72 30.10 42.53
CA GLY A 128 8.71 29.45 41.70
C GLY A 128 8.72 27.92 41.85
N ALA A 129 8.51 27.41 43.06
CA ALA A 129 8.41 25.97 43.31
C ALA A 129 7.15 25.35 42.66
N LEU A 130 6.00 26.03 42.76
CA LEU A 130 4.74 25.59 42.16
C LEU A 130 4.77 25.66 40.62
N LEU A 131 5.38 26.71 40.05
CA LEU A 131 5.63 26.81 38.61
C LEU A 131 6.60 25.72 38.11
N ASN A 132 7.68 25.44 38.85
CA ASN A 132 8.61 24.37 38.50
C ASN A 132 7.95 22.99 38.54
N LEU A 133 7.05 22.77 39.50
CA LEU A 133 6.24 21.56 39.58
C LEU A 133 5.34 21.41 38.35
N ALA A 134 4.59 22.46 37.98
CA ALA A 134 3.74 22.45 36.80
C ALA A 134 4.56 22.23 35.51
N TYR A 135 5.75 22.84 35.44
CA TYR A 135 6.69 22.67 34.34
C TYR A 135 7.18 21.23 34.24
N LYS A 136 7.68 20.62 35.33
CA LYS A 136 8.12 19.21 35.37
C LYS A 136 7.03 18.24 34.93
N LYS A 137 5.78 18.44 35.39
CA LYS A 137 4.63 17.61 34.99
C LYS A 137 4.37 17.71 33.49
N THR A 138 4.40 18.92 32.95
CA THR A 138 4.22 19.16 31.51
C THR A 138 5.36 18.56 30.70
N THR A 139 6.62 18.74 31.11
CA THR A 139 7.79 18.17 30.43
C THR A 139 7.77 16.65 30.43
N GLY A 140 7.44 16.01 31.57
CA GLY A 140 7.35 14.55 31.65
C GLY A 140 6.26 13.95 30.73
N LEU A 141 5.12 14.63 30.58
CA LEU A 141 4.07 14.20 29.64
C LEU A 141 4.54 14.32 28.18
N VAL A 142 5.28 15.37 27.84
CA VAL A 142 5.86 15.55 26.49
C VAL A 142 6.91 14.49 26.20
N GLU A 143 7.79 14.17 27.16
CA GLU A 143 8.79 13.12 27.02
C GLU A 143 8.15 11.73 26.83
N GLU A 144 7.11 11.42 27.61
CA GLU A 144 6.36 10.18 27.48
C GLU A 144 5.67 10.05 26.12
N GLN A 145 5.00 11.12 25.66
CA GLN A 145 4.39 11.15 24.32
C GLN A 145 5.43 10.97 23.22
N ALA A 146 6.58 11.63 23.33
CA ALA A 146 7.68 11.47 22.37
C ALA A 146 8.21 10.04 22.34
N ARG A 147 8.32 9.36 23.50
CA ARG A 147 8.72 7.95 23.57
C ARG A 147 7.70 7.04 22.89
N LEU A 148 6.42 7.19 23.22
CA LEU A 148 5.34 6.40 22.60
C LEU A 148 5.27 6.61 21.09
N HIS A 149 5.42 7.84 20.62
CA HIS A 149 5.44 8.15 19.19
C HIS A 149 6.62 7.45 18.49
N SER A 150 7.81 7.49 19.11
CA SER A 150 8.99 6.78 18.57
C SER A 150 8.79 5.26 18.52
N GLU A 151 8.16 4.66 19.53
CA GLU A 151 7.83 3.23 19.53
C GLU A 151 6.83 2.88 18.41
N LEU A 152 5.82 3.72 18.18
CA LEU A 152 4.85 3.54 17.09
C LEU A 152 5.50 3.71 15.71
N GLU A 153 6.41 4.66 15.52
CA GLU A 153 7.18 4.82 14.27
C GLU A 153 8.00 3.57 13.94
N ILE A 154 8.57 2.92 14.96
CA ILE A 154 9.29 1.65 14.78
C ILE A 154 8.33 0.56 14.33
N ALA A 155 7.15 0.44 14.97
CA ALA A 155 6.13 -0.52 14.59
C ALA A 155 5.65 -0.29 13.15
N ALA A 156 5.41 0.96 12.76
CA ALA A 156 5.05 1.37 11.40
C ALA A 156 6.08 0.90 10.38
N ARG A 157 7.37 1.12 10.65
CA ARG A 157 8.47 0.66 9.78
C ARG A 157 8.53 -0.86 9.65
N ILE A 158 8.31 -1.59 10.75
CA ILE A 158 8.26 -3.06 10.71
C ILE A 158 7.09 -3.51 9.85
N GLN A 159 5.90 -2.94 10.06
CA GLN A 159 4.69 -3.26 9.31
C GLN A 159 4.87 -3.03 7.81
N THR A 160 5.36 -1.85 7.43
CA THR A 160 5.68 -1.53 6.03
C THR A 160 6.71 -2.51 5.47
N GLY A 161 7.71 -2.92 6.24
CA GLY A 161 8.68 -3.93 5.84
C GLY A 161 8.12 -5.35 5.64
N LEU A 162 6.94 -5.66 6.19
CA LEU A 162 6.25 -6.93 5.94
C LEU A 162 5.56 -6.95 4.58
N LEU A 163 5.14 -5.79 4.07
CA LEU A 163 4.50 -5.66 2.77
C LEU A 163 5.55 -5.82 1.65
N ARG A 164 5.11 -6.36 0.52
CA ARG A 164 5.99 -6.59 -0.62
C ARG A 164 6.05 -5.34 -1.49
N HIS A 165 7.26 -4.80 -1.68
CA HIS A 165 7.50 -3.60 -2.49
C HIS A 165 8.11 -3.90 -3.87
N ASP A 166 8.71 -5.08 -4.02
CA ASP A 166 9.31 -5.52 -5.27
C ASP A 166 8.52 -6.68 -5.89
N PHE A 167 7.99 -6.43 -7.08
CA PHE A 167 7.22 -7.38 -7.87
C PHE A 167 7.98 -7.87 -9.11
N THR A 168 9.21 -7.43 -9.36
CA THR A 168 9.96 -7.65 -10.61
C THR A 168 10.02 -9.11 -11.04
N GLU A 169 10.30 -10.02 -10.11
CA GLU A 169 10.35 -11.45 -10.42
C GLU A 169 8.97 -12.00 -10.84
N ILE A 170 7.91 -11.56 -10.15
CA ILE A 170 6.53 -11.98 -10.40
C ILE A 170 6.06 -11.46 -11.75
N GLU A 171 6.28 -10.17 -11.98
CA GLU A 171 5.98 -9.49 -13.24
C GLU A 171 6.63 -10.20 -14.42
N LYS A 172 7.92 -10.50 -14.30
CA LYS A 172 8.68 -11.20 -15.34
C LYS A 172 8.15 -12.60 -15.62
N LYS A 173 7.90 -13.39 -14.58
CA LYS A 173 7.46 -14.79 -14.73
C LYS A 173 6.03 -14.91 -15.27
N LEU A 174 5.12 -14.06 -14.81
CA LEU A 174 3.72 -14.08 -15.25
C LEU A 174 3.49 -13.27 -16.54
N GLY A 175 4.38 -12.33 -16.86
CA GLY A 175 4.16 -11.36 -17.95
C GLY A 175 3.05 -10.36 -17.60
N VAL A 176 3.07 -9.86 -16.37
CA VAL A 176 2.10 -8.90 -15.81
C VAL A 176 2.83 -7.67 -15.28
N ARG A 177 2.11 -6.58 -15.01
CA ARG A 177 2.57 -5.42 -14.25
C ARG A 177 1.74 -5.26 -13.00
N ILE A 178 2.40 -4.91 -11.89
CA ILE A 178 1.80 -4.85 -10.57
C ILE A 178 2.16 -3.51 -9.93
N SER A 179 1.15 -2.83 -9.40
CA SER A 179 1.31 -1.57 -8.69
C SER A 179 0.51 -1.63 -7.41
N ALA A 180 1.16 -1.31 -6.30
CA ALA A 180 0.55 -1.31 -4.98
C ALA A 180 0.73 0.06 -4.32
N PHE A 181 -0.31 0.53 -3.65
CA PHE A 181 -0.32 1.78 -2.92
C PHE A 181 -1.00 1.57 -1.58
N MET A 182 -0.40 2.10 -0.51
CA MET A 182 -0.98 2.07 0.82
C MET A 182 -0.64 3.36 1.55
N LYS A 183 -1.66 4.01 2.12
CA LYS A 183 -1.52 5.17 3.00
C LYS A 183 -2.29 4.90 4.28
N PRO A 184 -1.61 4.60 5.40
CA PRO A 184 -2.26 4.41 6.69
C PRO A 184 -2.94 5.67 7.23
N ALA A 185 -4.06 5.53 7.94
CA ALA A 185 -4.74 6.62 8.65
C ALA A 185 -4.11 6.95 10.01
N LYS A 186 -3.47 5.95 10.63
CA LYS A 186 -2.67 6.07 11.86
C LYS A 186 -1.24 5.62 11.59
N GLU A 187 -0.37 5.68 12.60
CA GLU A 187 1.02 5.22 12.49
C GLU A 187 1.10 3.74 12.05
N VAL A 188 0.17 2.89 12.50
CA VAL A 188 0.03 1.50 12.08
C VAL A 188 -1.42 1.17 11.71
N GLY A 189 -1.57 0.39 10.63
CA GLY A 189 -2.86 0.08 9.99
C GLY A 189 -3.35 -1.36 10.18
N GLY A 190 -4.59 -1.63 9.77
CA GLY A 190 -5.15 -2.97 9.64
C GLY A 190 -4.99 -3.56 8.23
N ASP A 191 -4.96 -2.68 7.24
CA ASP A 191 -4.87 -3.04 5.83
C ASP A 191 -3.57 -3.74 5.44
N PHE A 192 -3.68 -4.68 4.50
CA PHE A 192 -2.53 -5.24 3.82
C PHE A 192 -2.85 -5.82 2.44
N TYR A 193 -1.79 -5.93 1.65
CA TYR A 193 -1.77 -6.69 0.41
C TYR A 193 -0.56 -7.63 0.37
N ASP A 194 -0.62 -8.65 -0.47
CA ASP A 194 0.55 -9.45 -0.83
C ASP A 194 0.37 -10.03 -2.24
N VAL A 195 1.49 -10.22 -2.94
CA VAL A 195 1.53 -10.98 -4.19
C VAL A 195 2.76 -11.87 -4.17
N PHE A 196 2.56 -13.17 -4.37
CA PHE A 196 3.66 -14.12 -4.34
C PHE A 196 3.46 -15.28 -5.32
N LEU A 197 4.56 -15.79 -5.85
CA LEU A 197 4.55 -16.94 -6.76
C LEU A 197 4.18 -18.22 -6.01
N ILE A 198 3.27 -18.99 -6.59
CA ILE A 198 2.97 -20.37 -6.19
C ILE A 198 3.74 -21.35 -7.08
N SER A 199 3.89 -21.01 -8.37
CA SER A 199 4.72 -21.74 -9.34
C SER A 199 5.19 -20.78 -10.45
N GLU A 200 5.91 -21.28 -11.47
CA GLU A 200 6.46 -20.44 -12.55
C GLU A 200 5.43 -19.55 -13.25
N ARG A 201 4.18 -20.00 -13.39
CA ARG A 201 3.11 -19.31 -14.15
C ARG A 201 1.87 -19.01 -13.31
N ARG A 202 1.96 -19.19 -11.98
CA ARG A 202 0.87 -18.94 -11.04
C ARG A 202 1.30 -18.08 -9.87
N ALA A 203 0.49 -17.08 -9.53
CA ALA A 203 0.71 -16.22 -8.36
C ALA A 203 -0.56 -16.09 -7.52
N CYS A 204 -0.37 -16.04 -6.20
CA CYS A 204 -1.40 -15.63 -5.26
C CYS A 204 -1.43 -14.11 -5.17
N VAL A 205 -2.62 -13.53 -5.17
CA VAL A 205 -2.90 -12.11 -4.98
C VAL A 205 -3.81 -11.97 -3.77
N VAL A 206 -3.47 -11.06 -2.86
CA VAL A 206 -4.18 -10.87 -1.60
C VAL A 206 -4.46 -9.38 -1.40
N MET A 207 -5.70 -9.05 -1.04
CA MET A 207 -6.09 -7.78 -0.45
C MET A 207 -6.93 -8.07 0.78
N ALA A 208 -6.66 -7.39 1.89
CA ALA A 208 -7.36 -7.65 3.13
C ALA A 208 -7.31 -6.45 4.08
N ASP A 209 -8.30 -6.39 4.95
CA ASP A 209 -8.43 -5.38 6.02
C ASP A 209 -8.82 -6.07 7.33
N VAL A 210 -8.21 -5.61 8.42
CA VAL A 210 -8.43 -6.12 9.77
C VAL A 210 -9.30 -5.16 10.56
N SER A 211 -10.35 -5.68 11.19
CA SER A 211 -11.22 -4.91 12.07
C SER A 211 -10.45 -4.18 13.17
N GLY A 212 -10.80 -2.92 13.45
CA GLY A 212 -10.12 -2.13 14.47
C GLY A 212 -8.91 -1.38 13.91
N LYS A 213 -8.14 -0.70 14.78
CA LYS A 213 -7.02 0.17 14.36
C LYS A 213 -5.87 0.11 15.35
N GLY A 214 -4.69 0.57 14.93
CA GLY A 214 -3.53 0.64 15.80
C GLY A 214 -2.83 -0.70 15.98
N VAL A 215 -2.10 -0.85 17.09
CA VAL A 215 -1.19 -1.98 17.33
C VAL A 215 -1.90 -3.35 17.29
N PRO A 216 -3.08 -3.56 17.90
CA PRO A 216 -3.75 -4.86 17.83
C PRO A 216 -4.09 -5.30 16.40
N ALA A 217 -4.62 -4.37 15.58
CA ALA A 217 -4.94 -4.63 14.18
C ALA A 217 -3.68 -4.97 13.37
N ALA A 218 -2.59 -4.24 13.57
CA ALA A 218 -1.31 -4.49 12.90
C ALA A 218 -0.71 -5.87 13.23
N MET A 219 -0.86 -6.33 14.49
CA MET A 219 -0.41 -7.67 14.90
C MET A 219 -1.25 -8.77 14.25
N PHE A 220 -2.57 -8.60 14.25
CA PHE A 220 -3.49 -9.57 13.65
C PHE A 220 -3.34 -9.62 12.12
N MET A 221 -3.08 -8.47 11.48
CA MET A 221 -2.68 -8.36 10.08
C MET A 221 -1.46 -9.24 9.77
N ALA A 222 -0.38 -9.11 10.57
CA ALA A 222 0.84 -9.87 10.35
C ALA A 222 0.61 -11.38 10.47
N MET A 223 -0.27 -11.81 11.40
CA MET A 223 -0.69 -13.22 11.52
C MET A 223 -1.46 -13.70 10.29
N ALA A 224 -2.49 -12.95 9.86
CA ALA A 224 -3.31 -13.29 8.72
C ALA A 224 -2.47 -13.41 7.43
N LYS A 225 -1.64 -12.39 7.15
CA LYS A 225 -0.71 -12.39 6.02
C LYS A 225 0.22 -13.59 6.03
N THR A 226 0.77 -13.93 7.19
CA THR A 226 1.69 -15.08 7.34
C THR A 226 0.98 -16.40 7.08
N HIS A 227 -0.24 -16.59 7.60
CA HIS A 227 -1.00 -17.82 7.37
C HIS A 227 -1.41 -17.98 5.92
N ILE A 228 -1.93 -16.92 5.28
CA ILE A 228 -2.31 -16.94 3.86
C ILE A 228 -1.09 -17.31 3.01
N LYS A 229 0.05 -16.65 3.25
CA LYS A 229 1.28 -16.92 2.49
C LYS A 229 1.80 -18.34 2.69
N ASN A 230 1.89 -18.81 3.93
CA ASN A 230 2.43 -20.13 4.24
C ASN A 230 1.58 -21.25 3.60
N TYR A 231 0.25 -21.17 3.70
CA TYR A 231 -0.62 -22.17 3.07
C TYR A 231 -0.67 -22.01 1.53
N GLY A 232 -0.58 -20.79 1.01
CA GLY A 232 -0.50 -20.53 -0.42
C GLY A 232 0.77 -21.08 -1.07
N MET A 233 1.92 -20.95 -0.41
CA MET A 233 3.19 -21.50 -0.90
C MET A 233 3.24 -23.03 -0.90
N LEU A 234 2.29 -23.70 -0.23
CA LEU A 234 2.12 -25.15 -0.29
C LEU A 234 1.25 -25.60 -1.47
N ASP A 235 0.85 -24.68 -2.36
CA ASP A 235 -0.02 -24.93 -3.52
C ASP A 235 -1.31 -25.68 -3.16
N MET A 236 -1.88 -25.32 -2.00
CA MET A 236 -3.15 -25.88 -1.54
C MET A 236 -4.32 -25.38 -2.40
N ALA A 237 -5.36 -26.20 -2.53
CA ALA A 237 -6.62 -25.76 -3.13
C ALA A 237 -7.19 -24.57 -2.34
N LEU A 238 -7.72 -23.57 -3.04
CA LEU A 238 -8.06 -22.29 -2.43
C LEU A 238 -9.10 -22.41 -1.30
N PRO A 239 -10.20 -23.20 -1.40
CA PRO A 239 -11.12 -23.41 -0.28
C PRO A 239 -10.45 -23.98 0.98
N GLU A 240 -9.52 -24.91 0.82
CA GLU A 240 -8.80 -25.55 1.93
C GLU A 240 -7.81 -24.57 2.58
N LEU A 241 -7.11 -23.77 1.76
CA LEU A 241 -6.26 -22.67 2.23
C LEU A 241 -7.08 -21.73 3.11
N MET A 242 -8.20 -21.21 2.59
CA MET A 242 -9.05 -20.24 3.30
C MET A 242 -9.62 -20.85 4.59
N TYR A 243 -10.07 -22.11 4.56
CA TYR A 243 -10.52 -22.84 5.75
C TYR A 243 -9.45 -22.91 6.85
N ARG A 244 -8.21 -23.25 6.49
CA ARG A 244 -7.09 -23.34 7.44
C ARG A 244 -6.66 -21.98 7.99
N VAL A 245 -6.65 -20.95 7.14
CA VAL A 245 -6.38 -19.57 7.57
C VAL A 245 -7.42 -19.14 8.61
N ASN A 246 -8.70 -19.32 8.31
CA ASN A 246 -9.79 -18.96 9.21
C ASN A 246 -9.65 -19.61 10.59
N ASN A 247 -9.53 -20.94 10.64
CA ASN A 247 -9.44 -21.66 11.91
C ASN A 247 -8.22 -21.25 12.73
N ARG A 248 -7.10 -20.96 12.05
CA ARG A 248 -5.89 -20.52 12.74
C ARG A 248 -6.00 -19.10 13.28
N LEU A 249 -6.82 -18.25 12.66
CA LEU A 249 -7.13 -16.91 13.16
C LEU A 249 -8.19 -16.92 14.26
N CYS A 250 -9.07 -17.93 14.31
CA CYS A 250 -10.00 -18.13 15.42
C CYS A 250 -9.29 -18.65 16.69
N GLU A 251 -8.23 -19.45 16.52
CA GLU A 251 -7.44 -19.99 17.62
C GLU A 251 -6.78 -18.86 18.43
N ASP A 252 -7.09 -18.78 19.73
CA ASP A 252 -6.55 -17.78 20.65
C ASP A 252 -6.81 -16.31 20.23
N ASN A 253 -8.04 -16.00 19.78
CA ASN A 253 -8.49 -14.65 19.42
C ASN A 253 -9.41 -14.00 20.51
N PRO A 254 -8.88 -13.59 21.67
CA PRO A 254 -9.68 -13.04 22.77
C PRO A 254 -10.28 -11.65 22.48
N GLU A 255 -9.70 -10.91 21.53
CA GLU A 255 -10.15 -9.58 21.13
C GLU A 255 -11.27 -9.65 20.07
N GLU A 256 -11.69 -10.86 19.66
CA GLU A 256 -12.74 -11.10 18.67
C GLU A 256 -12.51 -10.35 17.33
N MET A 257 -11.22 -10.19 16.97
CA MET A 257 -10.79 -9.49 15.76
C MET A 257 -11.12 -10.33 14.52
N PHE A 258 -11.45 -9.68 13.40
CA PHE A 258 -11.73 -10.36 12.15
C PHE A 258 -11.00 -9.71 10.97
N VAL A 259 -10.84 -10.45 9.88
CA VAL A 259 -10.20 -9.97 8.65
C VAL A 259 -11.14 -10.15 7.47
N THR A 260 -11.44 -9.07 6.77
CA THR A 260 -12.01 -9.15 5.42
C THR A 260 -10.89 -9.47 4.44
N ALA A 261 -11.07 -10.42 3.52
CA ALA A 261 -10.02 -10.77 2.56
C ALA A 261 -10.54 -11.15 1.18
N PHE A 262 -9.89 -10.65 0.15
CA PHE A 262 -9.91 -11.20 -1.19
C PHE A 262 -8.61 -11.96 -1.44
N VAL A 263 -8.73 -13.25 -1.77
CA VAL A 263 -7.57 -14.09 -2.11
C VAL A 263 -7.82 -14.72 -3.47
N GLY A 264 -6.91 -14.46 -4.42
CA GLY A 264 -6.97 -14.97 -5.79
C GLY A 264 -5.70 -15.70 -6.19
N ILE A 265 -5.83 -16.73 -7.02
CA ILE A 265 -4.74 -17.41 -7.70
C ILE A 265 -4.89 -17.14 -9.19
N ILE A 266 -3.97 -16.35 -9.75
CA ILE A 266 -3.87 -16.11 -11.18
C ILE A 266 -3.07 -17.25 -11.79
N ASP A 267 -3.64 -17.90 -12.81
CA ASP A 267 -2.99 -18.92 -13.62
C ASP A 267 -2.92 -18.42 -15.06
N MET A 268 -1.73 -18.00 -15.48
CA MET A 268 -1.53 -17.43 -16.80
C MET A 268 -1.49 -18.49 -17.91
N ASP A 269 -1.29 -19.78 -17.58
CA ASP A 269 -1.34 -20.87 -18.57
C ASP A 269 -2.79 -21.21 -18.93
N ARG A 270 -3.68 -21.13 -17.94
CA ARG A 270 -5.11 -21.33 -18.12
C ARG A 270 -5.87 -20.05 -18.44
N GLU A 271 -5.23 -18.90 -18.31
CA GLU A 271 -5.81 -17.56 -18.48
C GLU A 271 -7.04 -17.33 -17.60
N VAL A 272 -6.97 -17.79 -16.36
CA VAL A 272 -8.04 -17.65 -15.36
C VAL A 272 -7.50 -17.19 -14.02
N MET A 273 -8.35 -16.54 -13.26
CA MET A 273 -8.15 -16.31 -11.83
C MET A 273 -9.21 -17.09 -11.05
N ALA A 274 -8.77 -18.03 -10.22
CA ALA A 274 -9.60 -18.62 -9.17
C ALA A 274 -9.51 -17.74 -7.92
N PHE A 275 -10.62 -17.46 -7.24
CA PHE A 275 -10.62 -16.56 -6.09
C PHE A 275 -11.69 -16.90 -5.06
N VAL A 276 -11.49 -16.41 -3.84
CA VAL A 276 -12.45 -16.41 -2.74
C VAL A 276 -12.55 -14.98 -2.21
N ASN A 277 -13.76 -14.52 -1.96
CA ASN A 277 -14.02 -13.28 -1.26
C ASN A 277 -14.62 -13.61 0.13
N ALA A 278 -13.86 -13.34 1.19
CA ALA A 278 -14.21 -13.51 2.59
C ALA A 278 -14.59 -12.14 3.19
N GLY A 279 -15.78 -11.64 2.85
CA GLY A 279 -16.33 -10.39 3.39
C GLY A 279 -15.69 -9.09 2.87
N HIS A 280 -14.86 -9.15 1.83
CA HIS A 280 -14.09 -8.00 1.33
C HIS A 280 -14.78 -7.27 0.17
N ASN A 281 -14.32 -6.06 -0.14
CA ASN A 281 -14.79 -5.27 -1.27
C ASN A 281 -14.67 -6.06 -2.58
N ARG A 282 -15.64 -5.87 -3.49
CA ARG A 282 -15.63 -6.55 -4.79
C ARG A 282 -14.60 -5.90 -5.69
N PRO A 283 -13.66 -6.65 -6.30
CA PRO A 283 -12.67 -6.06 -7.18
C PRO A 283 -13.32 -5.47 -8.44
N TYR A 284 -12.63 -4.55 -9.08
CA TYR A 284 -12.93 -4.13 -10.45
C TYR A 284 -12.08 -4.92 -11.44
N LEU A 285 -12.69 -5.38 -12.52
CA LEU A 285 -12.03 -6.10 -13.60
C LEU A 285 -12.32 -5.41 -14.94
N ALA A 286 -11.28 -5.15 -15.73
CA ALA A 286 -11.41 -4.79 -17.13
C ALA A 286 -10.88 -5.94 -17.99
N GLN A 287 -11.55 -6.22 -19.10
CA GLN A 287 -11.06 -7.11 -20.14
C GLN A 287 -10.39 -6.29 -21.23
N GLU A 288 -9.71 -6.96 -22.17
CA GLU A 288 -9.08 -6.30 -23.30
C GLU A 288 -10.06 -5.34 -24.02
N ASN A 289 -9.67 -4.05 -24.12
CA ASN A 289 -10.47 -2.97 -24.73
C ASN A 289 -11.86 -2.74 -24.09
N GLY A 290 -12.12 -3.30 -22.91
CA GLY A 290 -13.37 -3.13 -22.17
C GLY A 290 -13.21 -2.17 -20.99
N PRO A 291 -14.30 -1.54 -20.52
CA PRO A 291 -14.27 -0.74 -19.30
C PRO A 291 -14.07 -1.64 -18.07
N PHE A 292 -13.53 -1.07 -17.00
CA PHE A 292 -13.62 -1.64 -15.66
C PHE A 292 -15.09 -1.82 -15.27
N LYS A 293 -15.38 -3.00 -14.72
CA LYS A 293 -16.66 -3.35 -14.11
C LYS A 293 -16.40 -4.01 -12.78
N GLN A 294 -17.24 -3.71 -11.79
CA GLN A 294 -17.17 -4.42 -10.52
C GLN A 294 -17.50 -5.90 -10.74
N LEU A 295 -16.64 -6.79 -10.25
CA LEU A 295 -16.77 -8.22 -10.43
C LEU A 295 -17.98 -8.73 -9.65
N ALA A 296 -18.94 -9.33 -10.36
CA ALA A 296 -20.05 -10.01 -9.73
C ALA A 296 -19.54 -11.28 -9.02
N CYS A 297 -19.38 -11.21 -7.70
CA CYS A 297 -18.95 -12.33 -6.88
C CYS A 297 -19.82 -12.48 -5.63
N CYS A 298 -19.96 -13.73 -5.19
CA CYS A 298 -20.45 -14.06 -3.87
C CYS A 298 -19.37 -13.72 -2.84
N SER A 299 -19.79 -13.17 -1.71
CA SER A 299 -18.94 -12.95 -0.54
C SER A 299 -19.35 -13.95 0.54
N ASP A 300 -18.37 -14.68 1.06
CA ASP A 300 -18.50 -15.54 2.23
C ASP A 300 -18.16 -14.74 3.51
N LEU A 301 -18.24 -15.38 4.66
CA LEU A 301 -17.95 -14.74 5.95
C LEU A 301 -16.48 -14.32 6.07
N VAL A 302 -16.22 -13.22 6.79
CA VAL A 302 -14.87 -12.78 7.18
C VAL A 302 -14.10 -13.86 7.95
N PHE A 303 -12.78 -13.75 7.96
CA PHE A 303 -11.92 -14.62 8.76
C PHE A 303 -11.94 -14.27 10.25
N GLY A 304 -11.68 -15.27 11.10
CA GLY A 304 -11.45 -15.07 12.53
C GLY A 304 -12.72 -14.97 13.37
N LEU A 305 -13.90 -14.94 12.74
CA LEU A 305 -15.19 -14.79 13.41
C LEU A 305 -15.78 -16.12 13.91
N TRP A 306 -15.82 -17.15 13.05
CA TRP A 306 -16.35 -18.47 13.39
C TRP A 306 -15.46 -19.60 12.87
N GLU A 307 -15.17 -20.56 13.72
CA GLU A 307 -14.47 -21.79 13.35
C GLU A 307 -15.25 -22.63 12.33
N GLU A 308 -14.53 -23.47 11.61
CA GLU A 308 -15.03 -24.42 10.61
C GLU A 308 -15.80 -23.80 9.43
N GLN A 309 -15.69 -22.48 9.23
CA GLN A 309 -16.29 -21.78 8.10
C GLN A 309 -15.72 -22.31 6.77
N LYS A 310 -16.62 -22.65 5.85
CA LYS A 310 -16.27 -23.08 4.49
C LYS A 310 -16.33 -21.92 3.52
N TYR A 311 -15.41 -21.91 2.57
CA TYR A 311 -15.25 -20.85 1.58
C TYR A 311 -15.49 -21.37 0.17
N ARG A 312 -16.11 -20.54 -0.67
CA ARG A 312 -16.49 -20.86 -2.04
C ARG A 312 -15.49 -20.28 -3.03
N GLU A 313 -14.79 -21.17 -3.71
CA GLU A 313 -14.00 -20.80 -4.89
C GLU A 313 -14.91 -20.36 -6.04
N GLN A 314 -14.52 -19.26 -6.68
CA GLN A 314 -15.13 -18.70 -7.87
C GLN A 314 -14.03 -18.49 -8.92
N THR A 315 -14.40 -18.45 -10.20
CA THR A 315 -13.43 -18.31 -11.29
C THR A 315 -13.86 -17.21 -12.24
N VAL A 316 -12.89 -16.43 -12.72
CA VAL A 316 -13.09 -15.44 -13.79
C VAL A 316 -11.96 -15.56 -14.82
N GLU A 317 -12.25 -15.20 -16.07
CA GLU A 317 -11.24 -15.08 -17.11
C GLU A 317 -10.25 -13.95 -16.75
N PHE A 318 -8.96 -14.27 -16.75
CA PHE A 318 -7.87 -13.33 -16.55
C PHE A 318 -6.78 -13.65 -17.57
N LYS A 319 -6.82 -12.95 -18.69
CA LYS A 319 -5.97 -13.20 -19.85
C LYS A 319 -5.13 -11.96 -20.16
N ARG A 320 -4.28 -12.05 -21.18
CA ARG A 320 -3.59 -10.86 -21.70
C ARG A 320 -4.60 -9.81 -22.16
N GLY A 321 -4.35 -8.56 -21.81
CA GLY A 321 -5.26 -7.42 -21.91
C GLY A 321 -6.13 -7.17 -20.67
N SER A 322 -6.19 -8.10 -19.71
CA SER A 322 -7.01 -7.94 -18.49
C SER A 322 -6.36 -7.01 -17.46
N TRP A 323 -7.20 -6.28 -16.72
CA TRP A 323 -6.82 -5.50 -15.54
C TRP A 323 -7.64 -5.94 -14.34
N LEU A 324 -7.00 -6.07 -13.19
CA LEU A 324 -7.61 -6.33 -11.89
C LEU A 324 -7.25 -5.19 -10.94
N PHE A 325 -8.25 -4.59 -10.33
CA PHE A 325 -8.10 -3.55 -9.32
C PHE A 325 -8.77 -3.99 -8.02
N LEU A 326 -7.96 -4.11 -6.97
CA LEU A 326 -8.33 -4.47 -5.61
C LEU A 326 -8.13 -3.25 -4.72
N TYR A 327 -9.00 -3.07 -3.74
CA TYR A 327 -8.99 -1.92 -2.86
C TYR A 327 -9.66 -2.26 -1.53
N THR A 328 -9.32 -1.49 -0.49
CA THR A 328 -10.00 -1.51 0.82
C THR A 328 -11.07 -0.44 0.88
N ASP A 329 -12.02 -0.57 1.81
CA ASP A 329 -13.16 0.33 1.95
C ASP A 329 -12.74 1.79 2.21
N GLY A 330 -11.58 2.05 2.80
CA GLY A 330 -11.02 3.39 2.95
C GLY A 330 -10.87 4.18 1.63
N VAL A 331 -10.89 3.53 0.46
CA VAL A 331 -11.02 4.21 -0.84
C VAL A 331 -12.46 4.72 -1.07
N THR A 332 -13.46 3.88 -0.84
CA THR A 332 -14.86 4.19 -1.13
C THR A 332 -15.54 5.00 -0.03
N GLU A 333 -15.12 4.81 1.22
CA GLU A 333 -15.63 5.50 2.41
C GLU A 333 -14.87 6.80 2.70
N ALA A 334 -13.86 7.15 1.89
CA ALA A 334 -13.22 8.46 1.98
C ALA A 334 -14.25 9.58 1.79
N GLU A 335 -14.32 10.50 2.74
CA GLU A 335 -15.29 11.59 2.76
C GLU A 335 -14.68 12.91 2.28
N ASP A 336 -15.50 13.74 1.62
CA ASP A 336 -15.17 15.13 1.36
C ASP A 336 -15.52 16.03 2.57
N GLU A 337 -15.28 17.35 2.44
CA GLU A 337 -15.59 18.34 3.48
C GLU A 337 -17.10 18.42 3.83
N THR A 338 -17.97 17.78 3.05
CA THR A 338 -19.42 17.72 3.27
C THR A 338 -19.88 16.38 3.85
N GLU A 339 -18.95 15.51 4.26
CA GLU A 339 -19.20 14.13 4.73
C GLU A 339 -19.80 13.23 3.63
N ALA A 340 -19.64 13.60 2.35
CA ALA A 340 -20.07 12.76 1.24
C ALA A 340 -18.96 11.77 0.89
N MET A 341 -19.28 10.47 0.91
CA MET A 341 -18.35 9.40 0.54
C MET A 341 -17.96 9.45 -0.95
N PHE A 342 -16.74 9.03 -1.28
CA PHE A 342 -16.26 8.90 -2.64
C PHE A 342 -17.14 7.92 -3.42
N GLY A 343 -17.40 6.75 -2.85
CA GLY A 343 -18.35 5.74 -3.32
C GLY A 343 -17.88 4.94 -4.53
N ASP A 344 -18.57 3.82 -4.77
CA ASP A 344 -18.27 2.88 -5.85
C ASP A 344 -18.42 3.51 -7.25
N ASP A 345 -19.44 4.36 -7.44
CA ASP A 345 -19.71 4.98 -8.75
C ASP A 345 -18.56 5.89 -9.20
N ARG A 346 -18.06 6.77 -8.33
CA ARG A 346 -16.92 7.65 -8.65
C ARG A 346 -15.62 6.89 -8.81
N LEU A 347 -15.43 5.82 -8.03
CA LEU A 347 -14.29 4.93 -8.21
C LEU A 347 -14.32 4.29 -9.60
N CYS A 348 -15.43 3.69 -10.00
CA CYS A 348 -15.61 3.10 -11.33
C CYS A 348 -15.36 4.11 -12.46
N GLU A 349 -15.90 5.32 -12.36
CA GLU A 349 -15.65 6.40 -13.33
C GLU A 349 -14.17 6.80 -13.39
N THR A 350 -13.51 6.89 -12.24
CA THR A 350 -12.09 7.25 -12.14
C THR A 350 -11.19 6.18 -12.77
N LEU A 351 -11.45 4.90 -12.48
CA LEU A 351 -10.73 3.78 -13.09
C LEU A 351 -10.88 3.79 -14.62
N ASN A 352 -12.10 3.98 -15.12
CA ASN A 352 -12.38 4.00 -16.55
C ASN A 352 -11.77 5.21 -17.28
N ARG A 353 -11.74 6.38 -16.63
CA ARG A 353 -11.07 7.58 -17.18
C ARG A 353 -9.56 7.38 -17.35
N ARG A 354 -8.94 6.61 -16.45
CA ARG A 354 -7.49 6.40 -16.40
C ARG A 354 -7.00 5.15 -17.14
N LEU A 355 -7.90 4.28 -17.60
CA LEU A 355 -7.54 3.05 -18.33
C LEU A 355 -6.69 3.29 -19.60
N LEU A 356 -6.67 4.50 -20.15
CA LEU A 356 -5.78 4.90 -21.26
C LEU A 356 -4.29 4.98 -20.85
N GLU A 357 -4.01 5.04 -19.55
CA GLU A 357 -2.66 5.04 -19.00
C GLU A 357 -2.19 3.57 -18.94
N MET A 358 -1.42 3.11 -19.95
CA MET A 358 -0.94 1.72 -20.07
C MET A 358 0.14 1.32 -19.04
N ASP A 359 0.31 2.11 -17.98
CA ASP A 359 1.34 1.96 -16.95
C ASP A 359 0.67 1.83 -15.58
N ALA A 360 0.94 0.72 -14.88
CA ALA A 360 0.24 0.38 -13.63
C ALA A 360 0.59 1.33 -12.47
N GLU A 361 1.82 1.85 -12.42
CA GLU A 361 2.24 2.79 -11.37
C GLU A 361 1.56 4.15 -11.56
N ARG A 362 1.59 4.69 -12.78
CA ARG A 362 0.89 5.93 -13.14
C ARG A 362 -0.61 5.79 -12.94
N PHE A 363 -1.19 4.65 -13.29
CA PHE A 363 -2.60 4.37 -13.08
C PHE A 363 -2.97 4.49 -11.59
N SER A 364 -2.30 3.73 -10.71
CA SER A 364 -2.59 3.77 -9.26
C SER A 364 -2.32 5.15 -8.64
N GLY A 365 -1.22 5.79 -9.01
CA GLY A 365 -0.91 7.16 -8.55
C GLY A 365 -1.94 8.19 -9.03
N GLY A 366 -2.46 8.01 -10.24
CA GLY A 366 -3.54 8.81 -10.79
C GLY A 366 -4.86 8.62 -10.05
N VAL A 367 -5.24 7.37 -9.76
CA VAL A 367 -6.45 7.05 -8.97
C VAL A 367 -6.34 7.67 -7.58
N TYR A 368 -5.21 7.51 -6.90
CA TYR A 368 -4.95 8.16 -5.62
C TYR A 368 -5.04 9.68 -5.70
N GLY A 369 -4.43 10.30 -6.73
CA GLY A 369 -4.47 11.75 -6.90
C GLY A 369 -5.88 12.31 -7.13
N ASP A 370 -6.78 11.53 -7.74
CA ASP A 370 -8.19 11.93 -7.89
C ASP A 370 -8.98 11.75 -6.58
N LEU A 371 -8.68 10.69 -5.81
CA LEU A 371 -9.22 10.49 -4.46
C LEU A 371 -8.81 11.64 -3.53
N GLU A 372 -7.52 12.01 -3.52
CA GLU A 372 -6.99 13.08 -2.68
C GLU A 372 -7.61 14.45 -3.03
N ARG A 373 -7.84 14.71 -4.32
CA ARG A 373 -8.55 15.92 -4.78
C ARG A 373 -10.01 15.95 -4.33
N PHE A 374 -10.66 14.79 -4.27
CA PHE A 374 -12.04 14.68 -3.81
C PHE A 374 -12.14 14.95 -2.31
N VAL A 375 -11.26 14.31 -1.51
CA VAL A 375 -11.19 14.48 -0.05
C VAL A 375 -10.88 15.93 0.34
N GLY A 376 -10.03 16.63 -0.41
CA GLY A 376 -9.73 18.04 -0.17
C GLY A 376 -8.99 18.22 1.16
N ASN A 377 -9.52 19.05 2.07
CA ASN A 377 -8.94 19.23 3.41
C ASN A 377 -9.58 18.32 4.47
N ALA A 378 -10.51 17.44 4.08
CA ALA A 378 -11.04 16.45 5.01
C ALA A 378 -9.92 15.50 5.47
N GLY A 379 -9.95 15.11 6.75
CA GLY A 379 -8.97 14.18 7.30
C GLY A 379 -9.24 12.75 6.82
N GLN A 380 -8.19 11.96 6.66
CA GLN A 380 -8.32 10.53 6.37
C GLN A 380 -8.88 9.81 7.61
N THR A 381 -9.95 9.03 7.42
CA THR A 381 -10.66 8.32 8.48
C THR A 381 -10.22 6.86 8.59
N ASP A 382 -9.87 6.22 7.47
CA ASP A 382 -9.40 4.82 7.39
C ASP A 382 -8.20 4.62 6.49
N ASP A 383 -7.55 3.47 6.60
CA ASP A 383 -6.42 3.09 5.76
C ASP A 383 -6.84 3.03 4.28
N ILE A 384 -6.03 3.62 3.40
CA ILE A 384 -6.29 3.63 1.96
C ILE A 384 -5.32 2.67 1.30
N THR A 385 -5.82 1.53 0.83
CA THR A 385 -5.00 0.51 0.17
C THR A 385 -5.55 0.14 -1.19
N MET A 386 -4.66 0.09 -2.19
CA MET A 386 -4.98 -0.23 -3.58
C MET A 386 -3.92 -1.16 -4.16
N LEU A 387 -4.37 -2.15 -4.93
CA LEU A 387 -3.51 -3.07 -5.68
C LEU A 387 -4.05 -3.23 -7.09
N CYS A 388 -3.23 -2.88 -8.07
CA CYS A 388 -3.54 -2.99 -9.48
C CYS A 388 -2.64 -4.03 -10.13
N LEU A 389 -3.23 -4.94 -10.90
CA LEU A 389 -2.53 -5.88 -11.76
C LEU A 389 -3.04 -5.74 -13.18
N THR A 390 -2.14 -5.62 -14.15
CA THR A 390 -2.48 -5.69 -15.57
C THR A 390 -1.66 -6.79 -16.24
N ALA A 391 -2.31 -7.61 -17.06
CA ALA A 391 -1.63 -8.48 -17.99
C ALA A 391 -1.61 -7.73 -19.32
N PRO A 392 -0.49 -7.12 -19.76
CA PRO A 392 -0.49 -6.35 -21.01
C PRO A 392 -0.92 -7.23 -22.19
N ALA A 393 -1.79 -6.69 -23.06
CA ALA A 393 -2.11 -7.32 -24.33
C ALA A 393 -0.82 -7.49 -25.14
N ARG A 394 -0.70 -8.59 -25.90
CA ARG A 394 0.35 -8.68 -26.93
C ARG A 394 0.09 -7.52 -27.88
N LYS A 395 0.94 -6.47 -27.86
CA LYS A 395 0.85 -5.44 -28.89
C LYS A 395 1.15 -6.14 -30.22
N ILE A 396 0.26 -6.05 -31.19
CA ILE A 396 0.49 -6.57 -32.54
C ILE A 396 0.36 -5.40 -33.50
N LEU A 397 1.43 -5.10 -34.23
CA LEU A 397 1.36 -4.19 -35.37
C LEU A 397 0.98 -5.04 -36.59
N LEU A 398 -0.15 -4.76 -37.21
CA LEU A 398 -0.53 -5.39 -38.48
C LEU A 398 -0.79 -4.31 -39.53
N ARG A 399 -0.14 -4.43 -40.68
CA ARG A 399 -0.31 -3.55 -41.84
C ARG A 399 -0.37 -4.34 -43.11
N THR A 400 -1.22 -3.92 -44.04
CA THR A 400 -1.20 -4.41 -45.41
C THR A 400 -1.10 -3.20 -46.32
N VAL A 401 -0.08 -3.20 -47.17
CA VAL A 401 0.21 -2.11 -48.11
C VAL A 401 0.42 -2.69 -49.51
N PRO A 402 0.24 -1.88 -50.56
CA PRO A 402 0.73 -2.26 -51.88
C PRO A 402 2.23 -2.56 -51.83
N ALA A 403 2.68 -3.57 -52.58
CA ALA A 403 4.09 -3.93 -52.71
C ALA A 403 4.85 -2.89 -53.57
N SER A 404 4.92 -1.65 -53.08
CA SER A 404 5.64 -0.51 -53.66
C SER A 404 6.56 0.10 -52.62
N LEU A 405 7.76 0.52 -53.07
CA LEU A 405 8.75 1.22 -52.23
C LEU A 405 8.22 2.55 -51.67
N ASP A 406 7.17 3.13 -52.27
CA ASP A 406 6.53 4.37 -51.78
C ASP A 406 5.98 4.24 -50.34
N TYR A 407 5.73 3.02 -49.87
CA TYR A 407 5.19 2.75 -48.53
C TYR A 407 6.25 2.37 -47.49
N MET A 408 7.52 2.25 -47.89
CA MET A 408 8.60 1.76 -47.03
C MET A 408 8.84 2.70 -45.84
N ASP A 409 9.01 4.00 -46.09
CA ASP A 409 9.28 4.99 -45.03
C ASP A 409 8.18 4.98 -43.95
N GLY A 410 6.91 4.90 -44.36
CA GLY A 410 5.78 4.83 -43.44
C GLY A 410 5.78 3.56 -42.58
N LEU A 411 6.17 2.41 -43.14
CA LEU A 411 6.29 1.17 -42.37
C LEU A 411 7.47 1.21 -41.39
N ILE A 412 8.59 1.82 -41.76
CA ILE A 412 9.74 2.02 -40.88
C ILE A 412 9.37 2.93 -39.71
N GLU A 413 8.70 4.06 -39.97
CA GLU A 413 8.25 4.97 -38.91
C GLU A 413 7.27 4.30 -37.93
N GLU A 414 6.38 3.44 -38.43
CA GLU A 414 5.47 2.67 -37.58
C GLU A 414 6.18 1.59 -36.78
N LEU A 415 7.15 0.89 -37.38
CA LEU A 415 7.98 -0.09 -36.70
C LEU A 415 8.84 0.57 -35.61
N ASP A 416 9.52 1.67 -35.91
CA ASP A 416 10.33 2.44 -34.96
C ASP A 416 9.48 2.86 -33.75
N ARG A 417 8.30 3.45 -33.99
CA ARG A 417 7.37 3.83 -32.92
C ARG A 417 6.96 2.62 -32.08
N TYR A 418 6.59 1.53 -32.73
CA TYR A 418 6.19 0.29 -32.06
C TYR A 418 7.31 -0.30 -31.19
N LEU A 419 8.54 -0.31 -31.69
CA LEU A 419 9.71 -0.81 -30.98
C LEU A 419 10.14 0.11 -29.82
N ARG A 420 10.04 1.43 -29.98
CA ARG A 420 10.29 2.41 -28.91
C ARG A 420 9.30 2.27 -27.77
N GLU A 421 8.01 2.15 -28.08
CA GLU A 421 6.97 1.86 -27.08
C GLU A 421 7.19 0.52 -26.37
N GLY A 422 7.89 -0.40 -27.02
CA GLY A 422 8.29 -1.69 -26.51
C GLY A 422 9.60 -1.71 -25.71
N GLU A 423 10.24 -0.54 -25.52
CA GLU A 423 11.54 -0.39 -24.85
C GLU A 423 12.66 -1.27 -25.45
N CYS A 424 12.60 -1.49 -26.78
CA CYS A 424 13.62 -2.27 -27.48
C CYS A 424 14.99 -1.53 -27.50
N PRO A 425 16.12 -2.21 -27.26
CA PRO A 425 17.44 -1.58 -27.34
C PRO A 425 17.73 -0.98 -28.72
N PRO A 426 18.39 0.18 -28.80
CA PRO A 426 18.65 0.86 -30.08
C PRO A 426 19.36 -0.01 -31.12
N GLU A 427 20.30 -0.85 -30.69
CA GLU A 427 21.02 -1.76 -31.59
C GLU A 427 20.07 -2.78 -32.24
N VAL A 428 19.18 -3.38 -31.46
CA VAL A 428 18.19 -4.35 -31.95
C VAL A 428 17.15 -3.67 -32.84
N MET A 429 16.76 -2.43 -32.52
CA MET A 429 15.88 -1.64 -33.39
C MET A 429 16.47 -1.46 -34.79
N THR A 430 17.73 -1.02 -34.87
CA THR A 430 18.42 -0.84 -36.15
C THR A 430 18.53 -2.16 -36.94
N GLU A 431 18.81 -3.28 -36.27
CA GLU A 431 18.84 -4.60 -36.92
C GLU A 431 17.48 -5.01 -37.51
N LEU A 432 16.39 -4.71 -36.81
CA LEU A 432 15.02 -5.02 -37.25
C LEU A 432 14.55 -4.10 -38.38
N GLU A 433 14.89 -2.81 -38.34
CA GLU A 433 14.63 -1.85 -39.41
C GLU A 433 15.32 -2.27 -40.71
N ILE A 434 16.61 -2.60 -40.65
CA ILE A 434 17.35 -3.11 -41.82
C ILE A 434 16.73 -4.41 -42.34
N SER A 435 16.32 -5.30 -41.43
CA SER A 435 15.66 -6.55 -41.82
C SER A 435 14.34 -6.30 -42.55
N LEU A 436 13.56 -5.31 -42.11
CA LEU A 436 12.34 -4.88 -42.78
C LEU A 436 12.64 -4.30 -44.17
N GLU A 437 13.57 -3.36 -44.29
CA GLU A 437 13.96 -2.76 -45.57
C GLU A 437 14.38 -3.82 -46.61
N GLU A 438 15.24 -4.75 -46.20
CA GLU A 438 15.77 -5.78 -47.10
C GLU A 438 14.70 -6.77 -47.54
N ILE A 439 13.84 -7.24 -46.62
CA ILE A 439 12.76 -8.17 -46.96
C ILE A 439 11.73 -7.46 -47.84
N PHE A 440 11.32 -6.25 -47.47
CA PHE A 440 10.35 -5.46 -48.22
C PHE A 440 10.85 -5.16 -49.64
N THR A 441 12.10 -4.72 -49.79
CA THR A 441 12.73 -4.48 -51.11
C THR A 441 12.79 -5.74 -51.96
N ASN A 442 13.10 -6.90 -51.36
CA ASN A 442 13.12 -8.16 -52.10
C ASN A 442 11.71 -8.53 -52.61
N ILE A 443 10.68 -8.37 -51.79
CA ILE A 443 9.31 -8.69 -52.20
C ILE A 443 8.84 -7.73 -53.31
N THR A 444 9.02 -6.43 -53.13
CA THR A 444 8.58 -5.42 -54.13
C THR A 444 9.33 -5.53 -55.46
N SER A 445 10.62 -5.90 -55.43
CA SER A 445 11.45 -5.96 -56.64
C SER A 445 11.34 -7.28 -57.41
N TYR A 446 10.99 -8.39 -56.73
CA TYR A 446 11.10 -9.73 -57.33
C TYR A 446 9.85 -10.60 -57.24
N ALA A 447 8.93 -10.35 -56.28
CA ALA A 447 7.79 -11.24 -56.08
C ALA A 447 6.66 -11.01 -57.09
N TYR A 448 6.50 -9.77 -57.57
CA TYR A 448 5.40 -9.35 -58.45
C TYR A 448 5.96 -8.74 -59.74
N GLU A 449 6.11 -9.56 -60.80
CA GLU A 449 6.82 -9.18 -62.02
C GLU A 449 6.46 -7.79 -62.58
N LYS A 450 5.21 -7.59 -63.02
CA LYS A 450 4.70 -6.36 -63.67
C LYS A 450 3.37 -5.87 -63.09
N GLU A 451 2.87 -6.52 -62.05
CA GLU A 451 1.61 -6.20 -61.39
C GLU A 451 1.89 -5.63 -60.00
N CYS A 452 1.04 -4.72 -59.53
CA CYS A 452 1.15 -4.20 -58.16
C CYS A 452 0.51 -5.22 -57.22
N GLY A 453 1.33 -5.95 -56.47
CA GLY A 453 0.88 -6.92 -55.47
C GLY A 453 0.61 -6.29 -54.11
N GLU A 454 0.32 -7.12 -53.11
CA GLU A 454 0.13 -6.71 -51.71
C GLU A 454 1.18 -7.33 -50.79
N LEU A 455 1.55 -6.62 -49.74
CA LEU A 455 2.41 -7.11 -48.68
C LEU A 455 1.74 -6.85 -47.34
N SER A 456 1.61 -7.90 -46.53
CA SER A 456 1.19 -7.78 -45.13
C SER A 456 2.37 -7.95 -44.18
N LEU A 457 2.56 -6.98 -43.30
CA LEU A 457 3.53 -6.99 -42.20
C LEU A 457 2.80 -7.21 -40.87
N GLY A 458 3.20 -8.22 -40.12
CA GLY A 458 2.77 -8.47 -38.74
C GLY A 458 3.96 -8.43 -37.80
N CYS A 459 3.98 -7.53 -36.82
CA CYS A 459 5.01 -7.49 -35.77
C CYS A 459 4.40 -7.77 -34.40
N CYS A 460 5.07 -8.57 -33.59
CA CYS A 460 4.65 -8.88 -32.22
C CYS A 460 5.87 -8.86 -31.31
N LEU A 461 5.79 -8.04 -30.26
CA LEU A 461 6.72 -7.99 -29.16
C LEU A 461 6.10 -8.72 -27.96
N GLU A 462 6.72 -9.81 -27.55
CA GLU A 462 6.31 -10.54 -26.37
C GLU A 462 6.90 -9.91 -25.10
N GLN A 463 6.07 -9.18 -24.37
CA GLN A 463 6.42 -8.70 -23.03
C GLN A 463 6.49 -9.88 -22.06
N GLY A 464 7.71 -10.25 -21.66
CA GLY A 464 8.05 -11.36 -20.76
C GLY A 464 9.22 -12.21 -21.26
N SER A 465 9.11 -12.77 -22.47
CA SER A 465 10.18 -13.55 -23.11
C SER A 465 11.26 -12.65 -23.73
N GLY A 466 10.90 -11.40 -24.07
CA GLY A 466 11.78 -10.49 -24.80
C GLY A 466 11.98 -10.93 -26.25
N GLU A 467 11.10 -11.77 -26.81
CA GLU A 467 11.14 -12.16 -28.21
C GLU A 467 10.28 -11.19 -29.05
N PHE A 468 10.86 -10.71 -30.14
CA PHE A 468 10.20 -9.99 -31.20
C PHE A 468 10.06 -10.88 -32.42
N THR A 469 8.85 -10.93 -32.96
CA THR A 469 8.52 -11.64 -34.19
C THR A 469 8.05 -10.65 -35.25
N MET A 470 8.62 -10.74 -36.45
CA MET A 470 8.21 -9.99 -37.63
C MET A 470 7.87 -10.96 -38.76
N GLN A 471 6.63 -10.91 -39.23
CA GLN A 471 6.10 -11.80 -40.26
C GLN A 471 5.70 -11.00 -41.49
N PHE A 472 6.19 -11.42 -42.66
CA PHE A 472 5.85 -10.89 -43.96
C PHE A 472 5.00 -11.89 -44.71
N LYS A 473 3.92 -11.41 -45.32
CA LYS A 473 3.08 -12.18 -46.22
C LYS A 473 2.94 -11.50 -47.56
N ASP A 474 3.07 -12.27 -48.62
CA ASP A 474 2.81 -11.83 -49.99
C ASP A 474 2.20 -12.98 -50.80
N TRP A 475 1.60 -12.64 -51.94
CA TRP A 475 0.95 -13.54 -52.89
C TRP A 475 1.69 -13.58 -54.23
N GLY A 476 2.97 -13.19 -54.23
CA GLY A 476 3.83 -13.21 -55.39
C GLY A 476 4.41 -14.60 -55.69
N ILE A 477 5.40 -14.62 -56.59
CA ILE A 477 6.07 -15.86 -56.99
C ILE A 477 6.74 -16.51 -55.76
N PRO A 478 6.55 -17.83 -55.54
CA PRO A 478 7.13 -18.49 -54.38
C PRO A 478 8.66 -18.40 -54.36
N PHE A 479 9.20 -17.86 -53.27
CA PHE A 479 10.64 -17.73 -53.08
C PHE A 479 11.01 -17.98 -51.63
N ASP A 480 11.85 -19.00 -51.40
CA ASP A 480 12.35 -19.40 -50.07
C ASP A 480 13.71 -18.72 -49.79
N PRO A 481 13.78 -17.67 -48.95
CA PRO A 481 15.02 -16.97 -48.65
C PRO A 481 15.95 -17.80 -47.76
N VAL A 482 15.40 -18.74 -46.97
CA VAL A 482 16.16 -19.60 -46.05
C VAL A 482 17.07 -20.54 -46.83
N LYS A 483 16.59 -21.05 -47.97
CA LYS A 483 17.39 -21.91 -48.87
C LYS A 483 18.42 -21.16 -49.73
N LYS A 484 18.38 -19.83 -49.79
CA LYS A 484 19.38 -19.05 -50.55
C LYS A 484 20.75 -19.23 -49.93
N ARG A 485 21.76 -19.56 -50.76
CA ARG A 485 23.15 -19.69 -50.31
C ARG A 485 23.71 -18.34 -49.89
N ASP A 486 24.46 -18.35 -48.81
CA ASP A 486 25.12 -17.15 -48.30
C ASP A 486 26.20 -16.67 -49.28
N PRO A 487 26.38 -15.35 -49.44
CA PRO A 487 27.39 -14.79 -50.31
C PRO A 487 28.80 -15.06 -49.76
N ASP A 488 29.77 -15.28 -50.64
CA ASP A 488 31.17 -15.42 -50.25
C ASP A 488 31.76 -14.06 -49.89
N LEU A 489 31.99 -13.83 -48.60
CA LEU A 489 32.51 -12.58 -48.08
C LEU A 489 34.02 -12.41 -48.29
N THR A 490 34.73 -13.42 -48.80
CA THR A 490 36.17 -13.34 -49.10
C THR A 490 36.45 -12.64 -50.43
N ILE A 491 35.44 -12.52 -51.29
CA ILE A 491 35.53 -11.83 -52.58
C ILE A 491 35.36 -10.30 -52.37
N PRO A 492 36.17 -9.44 -53.02
CA PRO A 492 36.01 -7.99 -53.01
C PRO A 492 34.60 -7.55 -53.45
N PHE A 493 34.09 -6.45 -52.86
CA PHE A 493 32.70 -6.00 -53.05
C PHE A 493 32.32 -5.74 -54.51
N ASP A 494 33.26 -5.23 -55.30
CA ASP A 494 33.15 -4.91 -56.72
C ASP A 494 33.14 -6.14 -57.64
N GLU A 495 33.55 -7.31 -57.14
CA GLU A 495 33.59 -8.57 -57.88
C GLU A 495 32.50 -9.57 -57.44
N ARG A 496 31.66 -9.19 -56.45
CA ARG A 496 30.58 -10.05 -55.95
C ARG A 496 29.41 -10.12 -56.95
N PRO A 497 28.75 -11.29 -57.08
CA PRO A 497 27.49 -11.39 -57.79
C PRO A 497 26.45 -10.43 -57.20
N ILE A 498 25.69 -9.76 -58.06
CA ILE A 498 24.63 -8.85 -57.65
C ILE A 498 23.50 -9.66 -56.98
N GLY A 499 23.20 -9.33 -55.71
CA GLY A 499 22.09 -9.89 -54.94
C GLY A 499 22.51 -10.93 -53.89
N GLY A 500 21.75 -10.99 -52.79
CA GLY A 500 21.94 -11.99 -51.71
C GLY A 500 22.55 -11.45 -50.42
N LEU A 501 23.09 -10.23 -50.41
CA LEU A 501 23.64 -9.61 -49.20
C LEU A 501 22.54 -9.25 -48.17
N GLY A 502 21.39 -8.76 -48.64
CA GLY A 502 20.24 -8.43 -47.79
C GLY A 502 19.68 -9.63 -47.01
N ILE A 503 19.39 -10.72 -47.72
CA ILE A 503 18.91 -11.98 -47.11
C ILE A 503 19.95 -12.55 -46.14
N TYR A 504 21.24 -12.40 -46.43
CA TYR A 504 22.31 -12.79 -45.52
C TYR A 504 22.32 -11.94 -44.24
N MET A 505 22.11 -10.62 -44.35
CA MET A 505 22.01 -9.73 -43.19
C MET A 505 20.81 -10.08 -42.32
N VAL A 506 19.63 -10.31 -42.91
CA VAL A 506 18.43 -10.76 -42.19
C VAL A 506 18.71 -12.04 -41.39
N LYS A 507 19.34 -13.05 -42.01
CA LYS A 507 19.71 -14.31 -41.33
C LYS A 507 20.72 -14.12 -40.21
N LYS A 508 21.61 -13.14 -40.33
CA LYS A 508 22.64 -12.85 -39.33
C LYS A 508 22.08 -12.08 -38.14
N PHE A 509 21.16 -11.15 -38.41
CA PHE A 509 20.52 -10.36 -37.37
C PHE A 509 19.47 -11.15 -36.61
N ALA A 510 18.68 -11.97 -37.29
CA ALA A 510 17.67 -12.81 -36.65
C ALA A 510 18.29 -13.96 -35.84
N ASP A 511 17.62 -14.36 -34.76
CA ASP A 511 17.92 -15.61 -34.07
C ASP A 511 17.35 -16.81 -34.83
N GLU A 512 16.20 -16.62 -35.49
CA GLU A 512 15.53 -17.64 -36.28
C GLU A 512 14.80 -17.01 -37.47
N VAL A 513 14.88 -17.67 -38.63
CA VAL A 513 14.15 -17.28 -39.85
C VAL A 513 13.49 -18.52 -40.42
N GLU A 514 12.16 -18.47 -40.58
CA GLU A 514 11.35 -19.55 -41.11
C GLU A 514 10.60 -19.09 -42.35
N TYR A 515 10.45 -19.99 -43.33
CA TYR A 515 9.66 -19.75 -44.52
C TYR A 515 8.64 -20.87 -44.73
N GLU A 516 7.41 -20.50 -45.04
CA GLU A 516 6.34 -21.40 -45.43
C GLU A 516 5.61 -20.86 -46.68
N TYR A 517 5.25 -21.75 -47.59
CA TYR A 517 4.32 -21.44 -48.67
C TYR A 517 3.01 -22.21 -48.47
N ARG A 518 1.91 -21.49 -48.22
CA ARG A 518 0.60 -22.11 -47.94
C ARG A 518 -0.52 -21.29 -48.59
N ASP A 519 -1.50 -21.98 -49.18
CA ASP A 519 -2.72 -21.38 -49.75
C ASP A 519 -2.47 -20.21 -50.74
N GLY A 520 -1.40 -20.32 -51.54
CA GLY A 520 -1.02 -19.29 -52.51
C GLY A 520 -0.24 -18.11 -51.93
N CYS A 521 0.16 -18.17 -50.66
CA CYS A 521 0.82 -17.10 -49.92
C CYS A 521 2.22 -17.52 -49.45
N ASN A 522 3.21 -16.66 -49.70
CA ASN A 522 4.52 -16.70 -49.08
C ASN A 522 4.41 -16.15 -47.65
N ILE A 523 4.95 -16.88 -46.67
CA ILE A 523 5.00 -16.44 -45.28
C ILE A 523 6.46 -16.55 -44.81
N LEU A 524 7.10 -15.41 -44.58
CA LEU A 524 8.44 -15.33 -44.01
C LEU A 524 8.34 -14.81 -42.58
N THR A 525 8.86 -15.57 -41.61
CA THR A 525 8.85 -15.19 -40.19
C THR A 525 10.29 -15.00 -39.71
N VAL A 526 10.55 -13.86 -39.08
CA VAL A 526 11.83 -13.48 -38.49
C VAL A 526 11.63 -13.34 -36.98
N ARG A 527 12.41 -14.06 -36.17
CA ARG A 527 12.39 -13.95 -34.71
C ARG A 527 13.72 -13.42 -34.19
N LYS A 528 13.64 -12.56 -33.18
CA LYS A 528 14.78 -11.90 -32.55
C LYS A 528 14.56 -11.72 -31.06
N LYS A 529 15.54 -12.02 -30.23
CA LYS A 529 15.56 -11.73 -28.80
C LYS A 529 16.09 -10.32 -28.57
N ILE A 530 15.37 -9.57 -27.74
CA ILE A 530 15.61 -8.16 -27.40
C ILE A 530 16.50 -8.02 -26.17
N HIS A 531 16.49 -9.00 -25.28
CA HIS A 531 17.33 -9.04 -24.10
C HIS A 531 18.11 -10.37 -24.08
N SER A 532 19.44 -10.29 -24.20
CA SER A 532 20.36 -11.40 -23.98
C SER A 532 21.04 -11.30 -22.63
#